data_AF-A0A7G1H070-F1
#
_entry.id   AF-A0A7G1H070-F1
#
_cell.length_a   1.000
_cell.length_b   1.000
_cell.length_c   1.000
_cell.angle_alpha   90.00
_cell.angle_beta   90.00
_cell.angle_gamma   90.00
#
_symmetry.space_group_name_H-M   'P 1'
#
loop_
_entity.id
_entity.type
_entity.pdbx_description
1 polymer ?
#
loop_
_entity_poly.entity_id
_entity_poly.type
_entity_poly.pdbx_seq_one_letter_code
_entity_poly.pdbx_strand_id
1 'polypeptide(L)'
;MATTTIPIELYKILEDRVGKETAAEVVKLYEQTAESIRASVKISVKEELKDELVTKTEFAGEMKAIRLEIEALETRLEGRIKELHIKLNFLIILMIIAITLMNPVAAEIIKGLLKL
;
A
#
# COMPACT_ATOMS: atom_id res chain seq x y z
N MET A 1 -24.69 -19.99 20.36
CA MET A 1 -25.40 -18.77 19.94
C MET A 1 -25.97 -18.14 21.21
N ALA A 2 -25.64 -16.88 21.52
CA ALA A 2 -26.26 -16.21 22.67
C ALA A 2 -27.72 -15.91 22.30
N THR A 3 -28.68 -16.56 22.96
CA THR A 3 -30.11 -16.33 22.80
C THR A 3 -30.49 -15.05 23.52
N THR A 4 -31.26 -14.18 22.87
CA THR A 4 -31.81 -12.99 23.53
C THR A 4 -33.03 -13.42 24.33
N THR A 5 -32.84 -13.64 25.62
CA THR A 5 -33.93 -13.98 26.55
C THR A 5 -34.25 -12.80 27.43
N ILE A 6 -35.54 -12.58 27.66
CA ILE A 6 -36.00 -11.49 28.51
C ILE A 6 -35.73 -11.86 29.98
N PRO A 7 -35.26 -10.91 30.82
CA PRO A 7 -35.13 -11.16 32.24
C PRO A 7 -36.46 -11.59 32.86
N ILE A 8 -36.40 -12.60 33.74
CA ILE A 8 -37.58 -13.21 34.39
C ILE A 8 -38.40 -12.19 35.19
N GLU A 9 -37.75 -11.17 35.74
CA GLU A 9 -38.39 -10.07 36.47
C GLU A 9 -39.28 -9.22 35.54
N LEU A 10 -38.80 -8.95 34.33
CA LEU A 10 -39.58 -8.23 33.31
C LEU A 10 -40.78 -9.04 32.85
N TYR A 11 -40.61 -10.36 32.67
CA TYR A 11 -41.69 -11.27 32.30
C TYR A 11 -42.81 -11.26 33.35
N LYS A 12 -42.46 -11.34 34.64
CA LYS A 12 -43.45 -11.28 35.74
C LYS A 12 -44.22 -9.96 35.75
N ILE A 13 -43.54 -8.82 35.56
CA ILE A 13 -44.20 -7.51 35.48
C ILE A 13 -45.20 -7.46 34.31
N LEU A 14 -44.87 -8.08 33.17
CA LEU A 14 -45.77 -8.18 32.03
C LEU A 14 -46.97 -9.07 32.36
N GLU A 15 -46.74 -10.26 32.91
CA GLU A 15 -47.81 -11.20 33.30
C GLU A 15 -48.79 -10.57 34.29
N ASP A 16 -48.28 -9.83 35.30
CA ASP A 16 -49.09 -9.15 36.32
C ASP A 16 -49.93 -7.99 35.75
N ARG A 17 -49.49 -7.32 34.67
CA ARG A 17 -50.18 -6.15 34.09
C ARG A 17 -51.10 -6.47 32.92
N VAL A 18 -50.67 -7.35 32.03
CA VAL A 18 -51.37 -7.60 30.75
C VAL A 18 -51.93 -9.01 30.64
N GLY A 19 -51.73 -9.84 31.67
CA GLY A 19 -52.10 -11.25 31.68
C GLY A 19 -51.09 -12.11 30.92
N LYS A 20 -51.06 -13.40 31.27
CA LYS A 20 -50.09 -14.39 30.78
C LYS A 20 -50.03 -14.53 29.25
N GLU A 21 -51.20 -14.51 28.60
CA GLU A 21 -51.30 -14.69 27.15
C GLU A 21 -50.70 -13.50 26.40
N THR A 22 -51.13 -12.28 26.73
CA THR A 22 -50.58 -11.05 26.17
C THR A 22 -49.10 -10.88 26.48
N ALA A 23 -48.66 -11.24 27.70
CA ALA A 23 -47.26 -11.19 28.09
C ALA A 23 -46.39 -12.11 27.21
N ALA A 24 -46.85 -13.34 26.95
CA ALA A 24 -46.15 -14.28 26.08
C ALA A 24 -46.05 -13.79 24.63
N GLU A 25 -47.10 -13.13 24.11
CA GLU A 25 -47.07 -12.56 22.76
C GLU A 25 -46.10 -11.37 22.65
N VAL A 26 -46.10 -10.47 23.64
CA VAL A 26 -45.14 -9.36 23.72
C VAL A 26 -43.71 -9.88 23.80
N VAL A 27 -43.47 -10.94 24.59
CA VAL A 27 -42.15 -11.59 24.69
C VAL A 27 -41.69 -12.12 23.34
N LYS A 28 -42.58 -12.81 22.62
CA LYS A 28 -42.29 -13.35 21.30
C LYS A 28 -41.94 -12.26 20.29
N LEU A 29 -42.73 -11.17 20.26
CA LEU A 29 -42.48 -10.02 19.39
C LEU A 29 -41.16 -9.32 19.74
N TYR A 30 -40.84 -9.20 21.03
CA TYR A 30 -39.57 -8.66 21.49
C TYR A 30 -38.39 -9.50 21.02
N GLU A 31 -38.45 -10.82 21.23
CA GLU A 31 -37.39 -11.75 20.81
C GLU A 31 -37.18 -11.69 19.28
N GLN A 32 -38.27 -11.68 18.50
CA GLN A 32 -38.21 -11.52 17.05
C GLN A 32 -37.57 -10.17 16.64
N THR A 33 -37.95 -9.09 17.31
CA THR A 33 -37.42 -7.74 17.03
C THR A 33 -35.94 -7.66 17.39
N ALA A 34 -35.55 -8.19 18.55
CA ALA A 34 -34.16 -8.20 19.00
C ALA A 34 -33.27 -9.02 18.06
N GLU A 35 -33.74 -10.17 17.58
CA GLU A 35 -32.99 -10.99 16.62
C GLU A 35 -32.86 -10.28 15.26
N SER A 36 -33.90 -9.58 14.81
CA SER A 36 -33.87 -8.76 13.59
C SER A 36 -32.88 -7.59 13.69
N ILE A 37 -32.89 -6.86 14.81
CA ILE A 37 -31.92 -5.79 15.09
C ILE A 37 -30.49 -6.36 15.09
N ARG A 38 -30.28 -7.49 15.76
CA ARG A 38 -28.96 -8.12 15.80
C ARG A 38 -28.46 -8.53 14.43
N ALA A 39 -29.32 -9.12 13.60
CA ALA A 39 -28.98 -9.51 12.24
C ALA A 39 -28.64 -8.30 11.38
N SER A 40 -29.44 -7.22 11.44
CA SER A 40 -29.20 -5.99 10.69
C SER A 40 -27.92 -5.28 11.12
N VAL A 41 -27.64 -5.16 12.42
CA VAL A 41 -26.36 -4.60 12.93
C VAL A 41 -25.18 -5.42 12.43
N LYS A 42 -25.26 -6.76 12.48
CA LYS A 42 -24.19 -7.63 11.99
C LYS A 42 -23.93 -7.45 10.49
N ILE A 43 -24.98 -7.26 9.69
CA ILE A 43 -24.87 -7.02 8.25
C ILE A 43 -24.24 -5.64 8.02
N SER A 44 -24.78 -4.59 8.64
CA SER A 44 -24.28 -3.21 8.51
C SER A 44 -22.80 -3.11 8.85
N VAL A 45 -22.38 -3.66 9.99
CA VAL A 45 -20.96 -3.66 10.41
C VAL A 45 -20.09 -4.43 9.41
N LYS A 46 -20.59 -5.54 8.87
CA LYS A 46 -19.84 -6.33 7.88
C LYS A 46 -19.68 -5.59 6.56
N GLU A 47 -20.71 -4.85 6.13
CA GLU A 47 -20.67 -4.03 4.92
C GLU A 47 -19.76 -2.82 5.09
N GLU A 48 -19.90 -2.08 6.20
CA GLU A 48 -19.04 -0.94 6.52
C GLU A 48 -17.56 -1.36 6.61
N LEU A 49 -17.26 -2.48 7.30
CA LEU A 49 -15.90 -3.02 7.32
C LEU A 49 -15.41 -3.48 5.95
N LYS A 50 -16.29 -3.94 5.06
CA LYS A 50 -15.89 -4.34 3.71
C LYS A 50 -15.54 -3.13 2.84
N ASP A 51 -16.23 -2.02 3.05
CA ASP A 51 -16.03 -0.78 2.28
C ASP A 51 -14.86 0.06 2.82
N GLU A 52 -14.59 0.02 4.14
CA GLU A 52 -13.46 0.73 4.74
C GLU A 52 -12.12 -0.02 4.62
N LEU A 53 -12.14 -1.36 4.59
CA LEU A 53 -10.91 -2.14 4.52
C LEU A 53 -10.41 -2.26 3.09
N VAL A 54 -9.17 -1.81 2.87
CA VAL A 54 -8.43 -2.09 1.64
C VAL A 54 -8.43 -3.59 1.38
N THR A 55 -8.88 -3.98 0.19
CA THR A 55 -8.92 -5.39 -0.17
C THR A 55 -7.50 -5.93 -0.35
N LYS A 56 -7.32 -7.22 -0.07
CA LYS A 56 -6.03 -7.91 -0.31
C LYS A 56 -5.56 -7.75 -1.77
N THR A 57 -6.51 -7.65 -2.70
CA THR A 57 -6.27 -7.43 -4.14
C THR A 57 -5.75 -6.03 -4.43
N GLU A 58 -6.35 -4.99 -3.86
CA GLU A 58 -5.88 -3.60 -4.02
C GLU A 58 -4.49 -3.44 -3.41
N PHE A 59 -4.28 -3.91 -2.18
CA PHE A 59 -2.98 -3.86 -1.52
C PHE A 59 -1.89 -4.58 -2.34
N ALA A 60 -2.18 -5.77 -2.87
CA ALA A 60 -1.25 -6.50 -3.72
C ALA A 60 -0.98 -5.78 -5.05
N GLY A 61 -1.99 -5.10 -5.60
CA GLY A 61 -1.88 -4.28 -6.80
C GLY A 61 -0.94 -3.09 -6.60
N GLU A 62 -1.17 -2.31 -5.54
CA GLU A 62 -0.31 -1.17 -5.18
C GLU A 62 1.13 -1.62 -4.89
N MET A 63 1.31 -2.71 -4.14
CA MET A 63 2.64 -3.25 -3.85
C MET A 63 3.40 -3.67 -5.11
N LYS A 64 2.69 -4.23 -6.10
CA LYS A 64 3.28 -4.56 -7.40
C LYS A 64 3.65 -3.30 -8.18
N ALA A 65 2.80 -2.28 -8.18
CA ALA A 65 3.09 -1.00 -8.83
C ALA A 65 4.34 -0.34 -8.24
N ILE A 66 4.44 -0.28 -6.91
CA ILE A 66 5.62 0.25 -6.20
C ILE A 66 6.89 -0.51 -6.58
N ARG A 67 6.84 -1.86 -6.65
CA ARG A 67 8.01 -2.66 -7.07
C ARG A 67 8.46 -2.31 -8.49
N LEU A 68 7.53 -2.16 -9.43
CA LEU A 68 7.85 -1.80 -10.80
C LEU A 68 8.46 -0.39 -10.89
N GLU A 69 7.95 0.56 -10.10
CA GLU A 69 8.54 1.89 -10.04
C GLU A 69 9.97 1.87 -9.48
N ILE A 70 10.24 1.07 -8.44
CA ILE A 70 11.57 0.90 -7.88
C ILE A 70 12.53 0.29 -8.92
N GLU A 71 12.15 -0.79 -9.60
CA GLU A 71 12.96 -1.43 -10.64
C GLU A 71 13.27 -0.46 -11.79
N ALA A 72 12.29 0.35 -12.20
CA ALA A 72 12.48 1.38 -13.22
C ALA A 72 13.44 2.49 -12.76
N LEU A 73 13.35 2.90 -11.49
CA LEU A 73 14.25 3.88 -10.90
C LEU A 73 15.69 3.36 -10.82
N GLU A 74 15.87 2.11 -10.39
CA GLU A 74 17.19 1.45 -10.35
C GLU A 74 17.82 1.39 -11.74
N THR A 75 17.06 0.92 -12.74
CA THR A 75 17.52 0.85 -14.13
C THR A 75 17.95 2.23 -14.66
N ARG A 76 17.13 3.27 -14.40
CA ARG A 76 17.45 4.64 -14.82
C ARG A 76 18.69 5.17 -14.11
N LEU A 77 18.87 4.84 -12.82
CA LEU A 77 20.03 5.28 -12.06
C LEU A 77 21.31 4.60 -12.56
N GLU A 78 21.28 3.29 -12.81
CA GLU A 78 22.39 2.57 -13.43
C GLU A 78 22.79 3.16 -14.78
N GLY A 79 21.81 3.50 -15.62
CA GLY A 79 22.05 4.17 -16.90
C GLY A 79 22.79 5.49 -16.74
N ARG A 80 22.33 6.34 -15.80
CA ARG A 80 22.98 7.63 -15.50
C ARG A 80 24.40 7.45 -14.95
N ILE A 81 24.62 6.45 -14.10
CA ILE A 81 25.96 6.14 -13.57
C ILE A 81 26.90 5.72 -14.70
N LYS A 82 26.45 4.84 -15.61
CA LYS A 82 27.23 4.42 -16.78
C LYS A 82 27.57 5.61 -17.68
N GLU A 83 26.62 6.49 -17.94
CA GLU A 83 26.85 7.70 -18.74
C GLU A 83 27.91 8.62 -18.09
N LEU A 84 27.80 8.85 -16.78
CA LEU A 84 28.78 9.64 -16.03
C LEU A 84 30.18 9.00 -16.07
N HIS A 85 30.24 7.68 -15.94
CA HIS A 85 31.49 6.93 -16.01
C HIS A 85 32.18 7.12 -17.38
N ILE A 86 31.42 7.04 -18.48
CA ILE A 86 31.93 7.28 -19.83
C ILE A 86 32.45 8.71 -19.98
N LYS A 87 31.65 9.70 -19.56
CA LYS A 87 32.04 11.13 -19.65
C LYS A 87 33.31 11.42 -18.84
N LEU A 88 33.42 10.86 -17.64
CA LEU A 88 34.58 11.04 -16.78
C LEU A 88 35.83 10.39 -17.39
N ASN A 89 35.72 9.15 -17.87
CA ASN A 89 36.84 8.47 -18.54
C ASN A 89 37.32 9.25 -19.76
N PHE A 90 36.39 9.76 -20.57
CA PHE A 90 36.73 10.59 -21.72
C PHE A 90 37.46 11.88 -21.30
N LEU A 91 36.97 12.57 -20.27
CA LEU A 91 37.60 13.78 -19.74
C LEU A 91 39.00 13.51 -19.20
N ILE A 92 39.20 12.39 -18.50
CA ILE A 92 40.53 11.97 -18.00
C ILE A 92 41.48 11.76 -19.18
N ILE A 93 41.05 11.06 -20.24
CA ILE A 93 41.87 10.86 -21.45
C ILE A 93 42.24 12.19 -22.09
N LEU A 94 41.28 13.11 -22.26
CA LEU A 94 41.55 14.44 -22.81
C LEU A 94 42.55 15.22 -21.95
N MET A 95 42.44 15.13 -20.62
CA MET A 95 43.37 15.79 -19.71
C MET A 95 44.79 15.23 -19.83
N ILE A 96 44.94 13.90 -19.95
CA ILE A 96 46.24 13.25 -20.18
C ILE A 96 46.84 13.73 -21.51
N ILE A 97 46.05 13.78 -22.58
CA ILE A 97 46.49 14.29 -23.89
C ILE A 97 46.94 15.75 -23.76
N ALA A 98 46.14 16.61 -23.12
CA ALA A 98 46.47 18.02 -22.94
C ALA A 98 47.79 18.22 -22.18
N ILE A 99 47.99 17.50 -21.06
CA ILE A 99 49.24 17.54 -20.29
C ILE A 99 50.41 17.03 -21.13
N THR A 100 50.20 15.95 -21.89
CA THR A 100 51.25 15.38 -22.76
C THR A 100 51.64 16.36 -23.86
N LEU A 101 50.68 17.02 -24.52
CA LEU A 101 50.96 18.00 -25.57
C LEU A 101 51.68 19.26 -25.06
N MET A 102 51.47 19.63 -23.80
CA MET A 102 52.18 20.74 -23.16
C MET A 102 53.63 20.38 -22.76
N ASN A 103 54.02 19.10 -22.83
CA ASN A 103 55.39 18.70 -22.56
C ASN A 103 56.29 19.01 -23.78
N PRO A 104 57.37 19.80 -23.63
CA PRO A 104 58.28 20.14 -24.73
C PRO A 104 58.84 18.91 -25.45
N VAL A 105 59.11 17.82 -24.71
CA VAL A 105 59.61 16.56 -25.30
C VAL A 105 58.58 15.95 -26.26
N ALA A 106 57.30 15.94 -25.88
CA ALA A 106 56.24 15.41 -26.74
C ALA A 106 56.01 16.32 -27.96
N ALA A 107 56.09 17.64 -27.79
CA ALA A 107 55.96 18.60 -28.88
C ALA A 107 57.08 18.43 -29.93
N GLU A 108 58.32 18.17 -29.52
CA GLU A 108 59.44 17.86 -30.42
C GLU A 108 59.21 16.56 -31.19
N ILE A 109 58.74 15.50 -30.52
CA ILE A 109 58.38 14.23 -31.18
C ILE A 109 57.30 14.45 -32.24
N ILE A 110 56.27 15.24 -31.92
CA ILE A 110 55.17 15.54 -32.86
C ILE A 110 55.67 16.36 -34.05
N LYS A 111 56.54 17.36 -33.84
CA LYS A 111 57.17 18.11 -34.93
C LYS A 111 57.95 17.20 -35.87
N GLY A 112 58.76 16.29 -35.31
CA GLY A 112 59.50 15.29 -36.07
C GLY A 112 58.61 14.35 -36.88
N LEU A 113 57.47 13.92 -36.33
CA LEU A 113 56.48 13.07 -37.02
C LEU A 113 55.73 13.81 -38.13
N LEU A 114 55.36 15.08 -37.90
CA LEU A 114 54.63 15.91 -38.85
C LEU A 114 55.53 16.58 -39.90
N LYS A 115 56.86 16.41 -39.81
CA LYS A 115 57.86 17.12 -40.61
C LYS A 115 57.66 18.65 -40.58
N LEU A 116 57.27 19.17 -39.41
CA LEU A 116 57.15 20.59 -39.10
C LEU A 116 58.40 21.12 -38.39
#